data_AF-A0A920I0U4-F1
#
_entry.id   AF-A0A920I0U4-F1
#
_cell.length_a   1.000
_cell.length_b   1.000
_cell.length_c   1.000
_cell.angle_alpha   90.00
_cell.angle_beta   90.00
_cell.angle_gamma   90.00
#
_symmetry.space_group_name_H-M   'P 1'
#
loop_
_entity.id
_entity.type
_entity.pdbx_description
1 polymer ?
#
loop_
_entity_poly.entity_id
_entity_poly.type
_entity_poly.pdbx_seq_one_letter_code
_entity_poly.pdbx_strand_id
1 'polypeptide(L)'
;MSNEAAGASSHWEKSKSLLFITLAIWAFFSFVVHWFGSALNGAEGSFPGGYFMAGQGSQIAFVILIFWFVSRQNKLDDEHGVSEE
;
A
#
# COMPACT_ATOMS: atom_id res chain seq x y z
N MET A 1 6.52 7.93 35.11
CA MET A 1 7.12 6.98 34.14
C MET A 1 6.11 6.04 33.49
N SER A 2 4.79 6.20 33.68
CA SER A 2 3.75 5.32 33.09
C SER A 2 3.07 5.87 31.83
N ASN A 3 3.30 7.14 31.45
CA ASN A 3 2.59 7.78 30.33
C ASN A 3 3.31 7.63 28.98
N GLU A 4 4.63 7.45 28.98
CA GLU A 4 5.43 7.26 27.75
C GLU A 4 5.21 5.88 27.12
N ALA A 5 5.07 4.83 27.95
CA ALA A 5 4.82 3.47 27.47
C ALA A 5 3.43 3.31 26.81
N ALA A 6 2.42 4.03 27.32
CA ALA A 6 1.08 4.01 26.74
C ALA A 6 1.04 4.68 25.35
N GLY A 7 1.71 5.84 25.20
CA GLY A 7 1.83 6.54 23.91
C GLY A 7 2.60 5.73 22.86
N ALA A 8 3.75 5.14 23.25
CA ALA A 8 4.56 4.31 22.37
C ALA A 8 3.83 3.04 21.89
N SER A 9 3.03 2.42 22.77
CA SER A 9 2.24 1.23 22.40
C SER A 9 1.15 1.54 21.37
N SER A 10 0.46 2.69 21.52
CA SER A 10 -0.58 3.15 20.58
C SER A 10 0.00 3.49 19.20
N HIS A 11 1.15 4.16 19.14
CA HIS A 11 1.85 4.45 17.88
C HIS A 11 2.26 3.15 17.15
N TRP A 12 2.83 2.21 17.89
CA TRP A 12 3.24 0.91 17.34
C TRP A 12 2.06 0.10 16.78
N GLU A 13 0.92 0.08 17.47
CA GLU A 13 -0.28 -0.61 16.98
C GLU A 13 -0.84 0.00 15.70
N LYS A 14 -0.87 1.33 15.62
CA LYS A 14 -1.32 2.03 14.41
C LYS A 14 -0.36 1.83 13.23
N SER A 15 0.95 1.90 13.46
CA SER A 15 1.97 1.64 12.44
C SER A 15 1.90 0.20 11.91
N LYS A 16 1.72 -0.79 12.79
CA LYS A 16 1.47 -2.18 12.38
C LYS A 16 0.20 -2.31 11.53
N SER A 17 -0.88 -1.63 11.90
CA SER A 17 -2.13 -1.65 11.14
C SER A 17 -1.93 -1.09 9.73
N LEU A 18 -1.21 0.03 9.59
CA LEU A 18 -0.82 0.59 8.29
C LEU A 18 -0.02 -0.42 7.46
N LEU A 19 0.94 -1.12 8.07
CA LEU A 19 1.72 -2.16 7.40
C LEU A 19 0.82 -3.30 6.90
N PHE A 20 -0.10 -3.80 7.73
CA PHE A 20 -1.03 -4.87 7.32
C PHE A 20 -1.93 -4.45 6.17
N ILE A 21 -2.44 -3.21 6.17
CA ILE A 21 -3.23 -2.66 5.07
C ILE A 21 -2.39 -2.58 3.79
N THR A 22 -1.16 -2.08 3.88
CA THR A 22 -0.22 -2.02 2.75
C THR A 22 0.04 -3.41 2.18
N LEU A 23 0.28 -4.41 3.03
CA LEU A 23 0.46 -5.80 2.60
C LEU A 23 -0.79 -6.39 1.94
N ALA A 24 -1.98 -6.06 2.44
CA ALA A 24 -3.24 -6.50 1.84
C ALA A 24 -3.44 -5.90 0.44
N ILE A 25 -3.18 -4.60 0.27
CA ILE A 25 -3.25 -3.94 -1.04
C ILE A 25 -2.18 -4.52 -1.97
N TRP A 26 -0.96 -4.72 -1.47
CA TRP A 26 0.11 -5.34 -2.22
C TRP A 26 -0.30 -6.73 -2.74
N ALA A 27 -0.83 -7.59 -1.86
CA ALA A 27 -1.25 -8.94 -2.24
C ALA A 27 -2.39 -8.90 -3.28
N PHE A 28 -3.31 -7.95 -3.17
CA PHE A 28 -4.37 -7.75 -4.15
C PHE A 28 -3.79 -7.44 -5.55
N PHE A 29 -2.87 -6.48 -5.66
CA PHE A 29 -2.26 -6.15 -6.95
C PHE A 29 -1.33 -7.25 -7.48
N SER A 30 -0.66 -7.98 -6.60
CA SER A 30 0.21 -9.10 -6.97
C SER A 30 -0.57 -10.31 -7.49
N PHE A 31 -1.70 -10.67 -6.87
CA PHE A 31 -2.40 -11.93 -7.17
C PHE A 31 -3.76 -11.73 -7.83
N VAL A 32 -4.62 -10.91 -7.24
CA VAL A 32 -6.03 -10.80 -7.63
C VAL A 32 -6.14 -10.16 -9.02
N VAL A 33 -5.41 -9.08 -9.27
CA VAL A 33 -5.43 -8.37 -10.57
C VAL A 33 -4.98 -9.28 -11.72
N HIS A 34 -3.97 -10.13 -11.50
CA HIS A 34 -3.47 -11.06 -12.52
C HIS A 34 -4.48 -12.16 -12.86
N TRP A 35 -5.34 -12.56 -11.91
CA TRP A 35 -6.40 -13.54 -12.14
C TRP A 35 -7.44 -13.02 -13.16
N PHE A 36 -7.65 -11.70 -13.19
CA PHE A 36 -8.50 -11.02 -14.17
C PHE A 36 -7.76 -10.68 -15.47
N GLY A 37 -6.57 -11.23 -15.71
CA GLY A 37 -5.77 -10.95 -16.91
C GLY A 37 -6.53 -11.20 -18.22
N SER A 38 -7.39 -12.23 -18.28
CA SER A 38 -8.24 -12.51 -19.45
C SER A 38 -9.40 -11.52 -19.61
N ALA A 39 -9.91 -10.94 -18.54
CA ALA A 39 -10.93 -9.88 -18.58
C ALA A 39 -10.31 -8.51 -18.89
N LEU A 40 -9.04 -8.31 -18.55
CA LEU A 40 -8.25 -7.12 -18.86
C LEU A 40 -7.74 -7.11 -20.31
N ASN A 41 -7.55 -8.30 -20.90
CA ASN A 41 -7.33 -8.43 -22.32
C ASN A 41 -8.68 -8.28 -23.02
N GLY A 42 -8.85 -7.19 -23.77
CA GLY A 42 -10.06 -6.99 -24.57
C GLY A 42 -10.14 -7.99 -25.74
N ALA A 43 -11.02 -7.72 -26.71
CA ALA A 43 -11.15 -8.54 -27.91
C ALA A 43 -9.82 -8.71 -28.68
N GLU A 44 -9.71 -9.76 -29.50
CA GLU A 44 -8.54 -10.02 -30.33
C GLU A 44 -8.15 -8.76 -31.15
N GLY A 45 -6.92 -8.27 -30.96
CA GLY A 45 -6.39 -7.05 -31.58
C GLY A 45 -6.45 -5.78 -30.72
N SER A 46 -7.02 -5.85 -29.50
CA SER A 46 -7.04 -4.72 -28.56
C SER A 46 -5.83 -4.68 -27.61
N PHE A 47 -5.71 -3.62 -26.81
CA PHE A 47 -4.63 -3.44 -25.85
C PHE A 47 -4.58 -4.62 -24.85
N PRO A 48 -3.43 -5.30 -24.70
CA PRO A 48 -3.30 -6.42 -23.77
C PRO A 48 -3.18 -5.90 -22.34
N GLY A 49 -4.32 -5.50 -21.75
CA GLY A 49 -4.38 -4.92 -20.41
C GLY A 49 -3.81 -5.84 -19.33
N GLY A 50 -3.96 -7.16 -19.49
CA GLY A 50 -3.35 -8.13 -18.59
C GLY A 50 -1.82 -8.13 -18.66
N TYR A 51 -1.26 -8.04 -19.88
CA TYR A 51 0.20 -7.96 -20.08
C TYR A 51 0.77 -6.63 -19.57
N PHE A 52 0.04 -5.52 -19.77
CA PHE A 52 0.42 -4.22 -19.23
C PHE A 52 0.44 -4.21 -17.70
N MET A 53 -0.58 -4.78 -17.05
CA MET A 53 -0.61 -4.86 -15.58
C MET A 53 0.50 -5.75 -15.03
N ALA A 54 0.83 -6.84 -15.73
CA ALA A 54 1.97 -7.71 -15.39
C ALA A 54 3.33 -7.03 -15.58
N GLY A 55 3.47 -6.15 -16.57
CA GLY A 55 4.70 -5.41 -16.83
C GLY A 55 4.84 -4.15 -15.98
N GLN A 56 4.12 -3.09 -16.32
CA GLN A 56 4.30 -1.76 -15.72
C GLN A 56 3.14 -1.33 -14.80
N GLY A 57 1.94 -1.84 -15.02
CA GLY A 57 0.76 -1.41 -14.26
C GLY A 57 0.88 -1.72 -12.76
N SER A 58 1.37 -2.91 -12.40
CA SER A 58 1.65 -3.26 -11.00
C SER A 58 2.75 -2.40 -10.39
N GLN A 59 3.82 -2.10 -11.14
CA GLN A 59 4.90 -1.22 -10.67
C GLN A 59 4.38 0.19 -10.35
N ILE A 60 3.54 0.77 -11.23
CA ILE A 60 2.93 2.09 -10.99
C ILE A 60 2.03 2.04 -9.74
N ALA A 61 1.22 0.99 -9.58
CA ALA A 61 0.38 0.81 -8.40
C ALA A 61 1.21 0.76 -7.11
N PHE A 62 2.36 0.07 -7.11
CA PHE A 62 3.24 0.01 -5.96
C PHE A 62 3.89 1.36 -5.62
N VAL A 63 4.28 2.15 -6.62
CA VAL A 63 4.80 3.50 -6.37
C VAL A 63 3.75 4.37 -5.67
N ILE A 64 2.51 4.36 -6.18
CA ILE A 64 1.39 5.08 -5.56
C ILE A 64 1.15 4.60 -4.12
N LEU A 65 1.20 3.29 -3.90
CA LEU A 65 1.04 2.69 -2.57
C LEU A 65 2.12 3.13 -1.60
N ILE A 66 3.38 3.24 -2.04
CA ILE A 66 4.50 3.74 -1.21
C ILE A 66 4.27 5.19 -0.81
N PHE A 67 3.94 6.07 -1.77
CA PHE A 67 3.66 7.48 -1.45
C PHE A 67 2.49 7.65 -0.48
N TRP A 68 1.44 6.84 -0.66
CA TRP A 68 0.31 6.81 0.25
C TRP A 68 0.71 6.33 1.64
N PHE A 69 1.48 5.24 1.75
CA PHE A 69 1.96 4.71 3.02
C PHE A 69 2.82 5.73 3.77
N VAL A 70 3.81 6.34 3.11
CA VAL A 70 4.69 7.36 3.71
C VAL A 70 3.88 8.57 4.18
N SER A 71 2.93 9.05 3.37
CA SER A 71 2.07 10.19 3.75
C SER A 71 1.21 9.87 4.99
N ARG A 72 0.77 8.61 5.13
CA ARG A 72 -0.02 8.16 6.28
C ARG A 72 0.84 7.91 7.52
N GLN A 73 2.06 7.41 7.34
CA GLN A 73 3.04 7.25 8.40
C GLN A 73 3.45 8.61 8.96
N ASN A 74 3.80 9.58 8.11
CA ASN A 74 4.13 10.95 8.54
C ASN A 74 3.00 11.59 9.34
N LYS A 75 1.74 11.44 8.89
CA LYS A 75 0.59 11.95 9.65
C LYS A 75 0.45 11.29 11.03
N LEU A 76 0.75 9.99 11.11
CA LEU A 76 0.71 9.26 12.39
C LEU A 76 1.84 9.71 13.32
N ASP A 77 3.00 10.02 12.76
CA ASP A 77 4.16 10.52 13.50
C ASP A 77 3.90 11.96 14.01
N ASP A 78 3.28 12.82 13.20
CA ASP A 78 2.81 14.16 13.57
C ASP A 78 1.79 14.11 14.74
N GLU A 79 0.81 13.20 14.67
CA GLU A 79 -0.21 13.01 15.71
C GLU A 79 0.38 12.55 17.06
N HIS A 80 1.58 11.96 17.05
CA HIS A 80 2.26 11.45 18.23
C HIS A 80 3.48 12.27 18.63
N GLY A 81 3.71 13.43 17.97
CA GLY A 81 4.81 14.34 18.29
C GLY A 81 6.20 13.73 18.02
N VAL A 82 6.25 12.71 17.16
CA VAL A 82 7.47 12.04 16.67
C VAL A 82 7.81 12.54 15.26
N SER A 83 7.40 13.77 14.92
CA SER A 83 7.82 14.42 13.70
C SER A 83 9.31 14.74 13.82
N GLU A 84 10.16 13.87 13.28
CA GLU A 84 11.57 14.18 13.06
C GLU A 84 11.66 15.32 12.02
N GLU A 85 12.42 16.37 12.35
CA GLU A 85 12.74 17.49 11.45
C GLU A 85 13.48 17.04 10.17
#